data_AF-A0A9J7BYM9-F1
#
_entry.id   AF-A0A9J7BYM9-F1
#
_cell.length_a   1.000
_cell.length_b   1.000
_cell.length_c   1.000
_cell.angle_alpha   90.00
_cell.angle_beta   90.00
_cell.angle_gamma   90.00
#
_symmetry.space_group_name_H-M   'P 1'
#
loop_
_entity.id
_entity.type
_entity.pdbx_description
1 polymer ?
#
loop_
_entity_poly.entity_id
_entity_poly.type
_entity_poly.pdbx_seq_one_letter_code
_entity_poly.pdbx_strand_id
1 'polypeptide(L)' 'MADQKKCAHAACTCMTDKKYCSKFCEDRKDTAEIACECGHPGCKGDIAS' A
#
# COMPACT_ATOMS: atom_id res chain seq x y z
N MET A 1 16.20 -14.93 2.34
CA MET A 1 15.88 -13.78 1.47
C MET A 1 14.42 -13.47 1.75
N ALA A 2 14.08 -12.30 2.30
CA ALA A 2 12.68 -11.96 2.54
C ALA A 2 12.01 -11.71 1.19
N ASP A 3 11.07 -12.56 0.80
CA ASP A 3 10.24 -12.40 -0.39
C ASP A 3 9.34 -11.18 -0.23
N GLN A 4 9.91 -10.00 -0.50
CA GLN A 4 9.16 -8.76 -0.58
C GLN A 4 8.14 -8.86 -1.71
N LYS A 5 6.88 -8.74 -1.34
CA LYS A 5 5.71 -8.80 -2.19
C LYS A 5 4.99 -7.46 -2.17
N LYS A 6 4.31 -7.15 -3.27
CA LYS A 6 3.54 -5.91 -3.37
C LYS A 6 2.41 -5.94 -2.33
N CYS A 7 2.20 -4.81 -1.66
CA CYS A 7 1.04 -4.60 -0.80
C CYS A 7 -0.24 -4.97 -1.55
N ALA A 8 -1.14 -5.72 -0.89
CA ALA A 8 -2.37 -6.22 -1.50
C ALA A 8 -3.45 -5.13 -1.69
N HIS A 9 -3.24 -3.91 -1.18
CA HIS A 9 -4.12 -2.78 -1.49
C HIS A 9 -3.89 -2.33 -2.92
N ALA A 10 -4.94 -2.29 -3.74
CA ALA A 10 -4.84 -2.11 -5.19
C ALA A 10 -4.13 -0.80 -5.59
N ALA A 11 -4.44 0.30 -4.90
CA ALA A 11 -3.81 1.61 -5.13
C ALA A 11 -2.42 1.76 -4.48
N CYS A 12 -1.97 0.80 -3.68
CA CYS A 12 -0.67 0.85 -3.02
C CYS A 12 0.43 0.23 -3.91
N THR A 13 1.63 0.82 -3.89
CA THR A 13 2.80 0.28 -4.59
C THR A 13 3.94 -0.13 -3.66
N CYS A 14 3.73 -0.12 -2.35
CA CYS A 14 4.76 -0.51 -1.39
C CYS A 14 5.13 -1.99 -1.54
N MET A 15 6.41 -2.27 -1.37
CA MET A 15 6.92 -3.63 -1.16
C MET A 15 6.95 -3.93 0.33
N THR A 16 6.49 -5.11 0.72
CA THR A 16 6.48 -5.54 2.11
C THR A 16 6.60 -7.06 2.18
N ASP A 17 7.11 -7.58 3.28
CA ASP A 17 7.10 -9.03 3.56
C ASP A 17 5.69 -9.51 4.00
N LYS A 18 4.79 -8.57 4.31
CA LYS A 18 3.42 -8.83 4.78
C LYS A 18 2.41 -8.75 3.64
N LYS A 19 1.14 -9.05 3.95
CA LYS A 19 0.02 -8.86 3.01
C LYS A 19 -0.26 -7.38 2.72
N TYR A 20 -0.13 -6.53 3.74
CA TYR A 20 -0.35 -5.08 3.65
C TYR A 20 0.84 -4.35 4.26
N CYS A 21 1.22 -3.20 3.71
CA CYS A 21 2.34 -2.41 4.23
C CYS A 21 1.99 -1.70 5.54
N SER A 22 0.72 -1.35 5.76
CA SER A 22 0.22 -0.65 6.95
C SER A 22 -1.22 -1.07 7.27
N LYS A 23 -1.68 -0.75 8.48
CA LYS A 23 -3.07 -0.90 8.94
C LYS A 23 -4.05 -0.19 8.02
N PHE A 24 -3.68 0.97 7.49
CA PHE A 24 -4.47 1.72 6.51
C PHE A 24 -4.86 0.86 5.30
N CYS A 25 -3.88 0.21 4.68
CA CYS A 25 -4.10 -0.65 3.50
C CYS A 25 -4.88 -1.92 3.82
N GLU A 26 -4.81 -2.41 5.06
CA GLU A 26 -5.62 -3.55 5.52
C GLU A 26 -7.10 -3.17 5.66
N ASP A 27 -7.39 -1.99 6.22
CA ASP A 27 -8.74 -1.49 6.44
C ASP A 27 -9.43 -1.13 5.12
N ARG A 28 -8.67 -0.50 4.22
CA ARG A 28 -9.09 -0.04 2.89
C ARG A 28 -8.98 -1.10 1.79
N LYS A 29 -8.74 -2.37 2.13
CA LYS A 29 -8.53 -3.44 1.14
C LYS A 29 -9.71 -3.66 0.19
N ASP A 30 -10.91 -3.30 0.63
CA ASP A 30 -12.18 -3.50 -0.10
C ASP A 30 -12.69 -2.21 -0.73
N THR A 31 -12.09 -1.07 -0.40
CA THR A 31 -12.46 0.23 -0.96
C THR A 31 -11.74 0.46 -2.27
N ALA A 32 -12.49 0.79 -3.32
CA ALA A 32 -11.94 1.23 -4.59
C ALA A 32 -11.45 2.67 -4.48
N GLU A 33 -10.39 2.89 -3.69
CA GLU A 33 -9.79 4.22 -3.56
C GLU A 33 -8.90 4.52 -4.75
N ILE A 34 -8.95 5.77 -5.21
CA ILE A 34 -8.13 6.26 -6.33
C ILE A 34 -6.67 6.41 -5.90
N ALA A 35 -6.42 6.57 -4.59
CA ALA A 35 -5.12 6.88 -4.00
C ALA A 35 -4.88 6.08 -2.72
N CYS A 36 -3.61 5.84 -2.39
CA CYS A 36 -3.17 5.16 -1.19
C CYS A 36 -2.36 6.10 -0.29
N GLU A 37 -2.96 6.52 0.81
CA GLU A 37 -2.41 7.43 1.83
C GLU A 37 -1.68 6.68 2.97
N CYS A 38 -1.06 5.53 2.69
CA CYS A 38 -0.39 4.72 3.71
C CYS A 38 0.83 5.40 4.37
N GLY A 39 1.26 6.56 3.87
CA GLY A 39 2.33 7.38 4.43
C GLY A 39 3.75 6.85 4.24
N HIS A 40 3.93 5.78 3.45
CA HIS A 40 5.26 5.25 3.16
C HIS A 40 5.96 6.03 2.04
N PRO A 41 7.26 6.31 2.19
CA PRO A 41 8.02 7.00 1.16
C PRO A 41 8.03 6.19 -0.15
N GLY A 42 7.67 6.85 -1.25
CA GLY A 42 7.64 6.23 -2.58
C GLY A 42 6.39 5.39 -2.87
N CYS A 43 5.31 5.56 -2.10
CA CYS A 43 4.03 4.99 -2.43
C CYS A 43 3.37 5.78 -3.57
N LYS A 44 3.34 5.28 -4.80
CA LYS A 44 2.73 6.02 -5.94
C LYS A 44 1.24 6.33 -5.79
N GLY A 45 0.59 5.78 -4.76
CA GLY A 45 -0.77 6.14 -4.39
C GLY A 45 -0.87 7.39 -3.51
N ASP A 46 0.23 7.92 -2.96
CA ASP A 46 0.22 9.27 -2.43
C ASP A 46 0.23 10.24 -3.62
N ILE A 47 -0.95 10.76 -3.98
CA ILE A 47 -1.04 11.98 -4.79
C ILE A 47 -0.79 13.15 -3.85
N ALA A 48 0.43 13.27 -3.37
CA ALA A 48 0.93 14.48 -2.71
C ALA A 48 2.35 14.69 -3.21
N SER A 49 2.48 15.69 -4.07
CA SER A 49 3.71 16.14 -4.72
C SER A 49 4.85 16.45 -3.75
#